data_AF-A0AA88QD11-F1
#
_entry.id   AF-A0AA88QD11-F1
#
_cell.length_a   1.000
_cell.length_b   1.000
_cell.length_c   1.000
_cell.angle_alpha   90.00
_cell.angle_beta   90.00
_cell.angle_gamma   90.00
#
_symmetry.space_group_name_H-M   'P 1'
#
loop_
_entity.id
_entity.type
_entity.pdbx_description
1 polymer ?
#
loop_
_entity_poly.entity_id
_entity_poly.type
_entity_poly.pdbx_seq_one_letter_code
_entity_poly.pdbx_strand_id
1 'polypeptide(L)'
;MNDASDSATEFFNLSSEEKMSLASSNVHEPVREKMGNYAKAAYKLQKQLMKVVFESLGLNANYLHDEIEKGSQVMAVNCYPACPEPHLALGMPPHSDYGSLTIINQSSTGLQIMDHGKNWHSVPVIEGALVVQLGDQLEIMSNGQYKSVIHRATVNSEKKRLSIAKRLKALELPLQAKIAEQNYLLNKGITRFAHSQLERLALAHEYLPLERLVFVQKERLGAVEKERSLPFDVAWGDGFPSEVTFE
;
A
#
# COMPACT_ATOMS: atom_id res chain seq x y z
N MET A 1 -7.64 3.52 13.59
CA MET A 1 -7.21 4.50 12.56
C MET A 1 -7.32 5.90 13.11
N ASN A 2 -8.50 6.33 13.59
CA ASN A 2 -8.73 7.66 14.17
C ASN A 2 -7.71 8.02 15.26
N ASP A 3 -7.50 7.16 16.26
CA ASP A 3 -6.50 7.42 17.32
C ASP A 3 -5.10 7.74 16.79
N ALA A 4 -4.65 7.04 15.74
CA ALA A 4 -3.35 7.27 15.13
C ALA A 4 -3.34 8.57 14.31
N SER A 5 -4.42 8.86 13.58
CA SER A 5 -4.58 10.12 12.86
C SER A 5 -4.61 11.33 13.81
N ASP A 6 -5.30 11.19 14.94
CA ASP A 6 -5.39 12.22 15.98
C ASP A 6 -4.02 12.44 16.64
N SER A 7 -3.33 11.36 17.00
CA SER A 7 -1.96 11.44 17.53
C SER A 7 -0.96 12.04 16.53
N ALA A 8 -1.09 11.73 15.24
CA ALA A 8 -0.28 12.38 14.21
C ALA A 8 -0.55 13.89 14.17
N THR A 9 -1.83 14.26 14.22
CA THR A 9 -2.26 15.66 14.18
C THR A 9 -1.76 16.44 15.39
N GLU A 10 -1.95 15.88 16.59
CA GLU A 10 -1.45 16.43 17.85
C GLU A 10 0.06 16.63 17.79
N PHE A 11 0.82 15.59 17.42
CA PHE A 11 2.28 15.67 17.31
C PHE A 11 2.76 16.75 16.35
N PHE A 12 2.16 16.85 15.15
CA PHE A 12 2.56 17.86 14.17
C PHE A 12 2.09 19.29 14.50
N ASN A 13 1.13 19.45 15.42
CA ASN A 13 0.70 20.75 15.93
C ASN A 13 1.58 21.29 17.06
N LEU A 14 2.41 20.45 17.69
CA LEU A 14 3.40 20.89 18.67
C LEU A 14 4.42 21.86 18.06
N SER A 15 5.02 22.69 18.90
CA SER A 15 6.12 23.57 18.50
C SER A 15 7.33 22.75 18.03
N SER A 16 8.22 23.37 17.25
CA SER A 16 9.44 22.70 16.78
C SER A 16 10.32 22.23 17.95
N GLU A 17 10.39 23.01 19.03
CA GLU A 17 11.17 22.66 20.23
C GLU A 17 10.61 21.42 20.93
N GLU A 18 9.28 21.36 21.12
CA GLU A 18 8.60 20.18 21.68
C GLU A 18 8.73 18.95 20.78
N LYS A 19 8.61 19.11 19.45
CA LYS A 19 8.82 17.98 18.52
C LYS A 19 10.24 17.42 18.61
N MET A 20 11.24 18.29 18.72
CA MET A 20 12.64 17.88 18.84
C MET A 20 12.95 17.22 20.18
N SER A 21 12.33 17.65 21.28
CA SER A 21 12.48 16.97 22.58
C SER A 21 11.89 15.56 22.56
N LEU A 22 10.79 15.36 21.82
CA LEU A 22 10.14 14.06 21.59
C LEU A 22 10.85 13.18 20.55
N ALA A 23 11.78 13.72 19.76
CA ALA A 23 12.61 12.92 18.83
C ALA A 23 13.68 12.08 19.56
N SER A 24 13.89 12.35 20.86
CA SER A 24 14.70 11.53 21.76
C SER A 24 13.88 10.34 22.32
N SER A 25 14.48 9.47 23.15
CA SER A 25 13.87 8.25 23.71
C SER A 25 12.55 8.42 24.49
N ASN A 26 12.03 9.64 24.59
CA ASN A 26 10.85 10.04 25.36
C ASN A 26 9.71 10.56 24.47
N VAL A 27 9.34 9.83 23.41
CA VAL A 27 8.07 10.10 22.71
C VAL A 27 6.93 10.11 23.72
N HIS A 28 6.07 11.15 23.66
CA HIS A 28 4.92 11.35 24.55
C HIS A 28 4.11 10.05 24.64
N GLU A 29 3.86 9.57 25.86
CA GLU A 29 3.34 8.23 26.10
C GLU A 29 2.00 7.96 25.39
N PRO A 30 1.02 8.89 25.39
CA PRO A 30 -0.20 8.77 24.58
C PRO A 30 0.03 8.62 23.07
N VAL A 31 0.97 9.38 22.50
CA VAL A 31 1.30 9.28 21.06
C VAL A 31 1.93 7.94 20.77
N ARG A 32 2.88 7.52 21.60
CA ARG A 32 3.58 6.23 21.49
C ARG A 32 2.61 5.06 21.60
N GLU A 33 1.67 5.10 22.54
CA GLU A 33 0.68 4.04 22.75
C GLU A 33 -0.29 3.94 21.57
N LYS A 34 -0.93 5.04 21.18
CA LYS A 34 -1.89 5.08 20.07
C LYS A 34 -1.24 4.66 18.75
N MET A 35 -0.05 5.17 18.46
CA MET A 35 0.73 4.76 17.28
C MET A 35 1.19 3.31 17.36
N GLY A 36 1.60 2.83 18.53
CA GLY A 36 2.00 1.45 18.76
C GLY A 36 0.84 0.47 18.53
N ASN A 37 -0.36 0.80 18.99
CA ASN A 37 -1.57 0.01 18.77
C ASN A 37 -1.93 -0.05 17.28
N TYR A 38 -1.85 1.09 16.58
CA TYR A 38 -2.02 1.12 15.13
C TYR A 38 -0.97 0.27 14.41
N ALA A 39 0.32 0.39 14.79
CA ALA A 39 1.40 -0.39 14.18
C ALA A 39 1.20 -1.90 14.34
N LYS A 40 0.73 -2.37 15.51
CA LYS A 40 0.39 -3.77 15.77
C LYS A 40 -0.78 -4.24 14.89
N ALA A 41 -1.85 -3.44 14.83
CA ALA A 41 -3.03 -3.77 14.02
C ALA A 41 -2.70 -3.80 12.51
N ALA A 42 -1.97 -2.79 12.03
CA ALA A 42 -1.50 -2.72 10.66
C ALA A 42 -0.60 -3.92 10.32
N TYR A 43 0.31 -4.31 11.22
CA TYR A 43 1.15 -5.49 10.99
C TYR A 43 0.34 -6.78 10.87
N LYS A 44 -0.67 -6.98 11.73
CA LYS A 44 -1.58 -8.13 11.62
C LYS A 44 -2.27 -8.16 10.25
N LEU A 45 -2.75 -7.01 9.77
CA LEU A 45 -3.35 -6.87 8.45
C LEU A 45 -2.34 -7.16 7.33
N GLN A 46 -1.11 -6.62 7.40
CA GLN A 46 -0.06 -6.90 6.41
C GLN A 46 0.23 -8.41 6.32
N LYS A 47 0.29 -9.13 7.45
CA LYS A 47 0.45 -10.59 7.45
C LYS A 47 -0.71 -11.31 6.77
N GLN A 48 -1.95 -10.89 7.02
CA GLN A 48 -3.12 -11.48 6.37
C GLN A 48 -3.09 -11.23 4.86
N LEU A 49 -2.78 -10.01 4.42
CA LEU A 49 -2.68 -9.67 3.01
C LEU A 49 -1.57 -10.46 2.30
N MET A 50 -0.40 -10.62 2.93
CA MET A 50 0.69 -11.43 2.38
C MET A 50 0.28 -12.90 2.19
N LYS A 51 -0.52 -13.47 3.10
CA LYS A 51 -1.05 -14.84 2.93
C LYS A 51 -1.88 -14.96 1.66
N VAL A 52 -2.81 -14.03 1.46
CA VAL A 52 -3.67 -14.08 0.26
C VAL A 52 -2.88 -13.84 -1.02
N VAL A 53 -1.87 -12.95 -0.97
CA VAL A 53 -0.91 -12.75 -2.08
C VAL A 53 -0.12 -14.03 -2.41
N PHE A 54 0.23 -14.86 -1.43
CA PHE A 54 0.91 -16.12 -1.71
C PHE A 54 -0.05 -17.17 -2.28
N GLU A 55 -1.25 -17.27 -1.73
CA GLU A 55 -2.28 -18.18 -2.24
C GLU A 55 -2.66 -17.87 -3.69
N SER A 56 -2.77 -16.59 -4.06
CA SER A 56 -3.05 -16.15 -5.43
C SER A 56 -1.93 -16.51 -6.42
N LEU A 57 -0.69 -16.64 -5.93
CA LEU A 57 0.47 -17.15 -6.69
C LEU A 57 0.54 -18.68 -6.71
N GLY A 58 -0.44 -19.37 -6.12
CA GLY A 58 -0.46 -20.84 -5.99
C GLY A 58 0.51 -21.39 -4.96
N LEU A 59 0.96 -20.54 -4.02
CA LEU A 59 1.88 -20.90 -2.95
C LEU A 59 1.11 -21.18 -1.66
N ASN A 60 1.79 -21.82 -0.70
CA ASN A 60 1.25 -21.95 0.65
C ASN A 60 1.08 -20.56 1.27
N ALA A 61 -0.06 -20.28 1.92
CA ALA A 61 -0.32 -19.03 2.63
C ALA A 61 0.82 -18.62 3.59
N ASN A 62 1.47 -19.59 4.22
CA ASN A 62 2.55 -19.38 5.18
C ASN A 62 3.95 -19.49 4.54
N TYR A 63 4.08 -19.39 3.20
CA TYR A 63 5.33 -19.60 2.47
C TYR A 63 6.53 -18.80 3.02
N LEU A 64 6.29 -17.56 3.48
CA LEU A 64 7.30 -16.70 4.10
C LEU A 64 6.98 -16.33 5.56
N HIS A 65 6.28 -17.19 6.29
CA HIS A 65 5.88 -16.86 7.65
C HIS A 65 7.07 -16.42 8.51
N ASP A 66 8.15 -17.22 8.52
CA ASP A 66 9.31 -16.96 9.37
C ASP A 66 10.11 -15.73 8.91
N GLU A 67 10.21 -15.50 7.60
CA GLU A 67 10.89 -14.33 7.04
C GLU A 67 10.11 -13.03 7.28
N ILE A 68 8.79 -13.09 7.31
CA ILE A 68 7.94 -11.95 7.69
C ILE A 68 8.08 -11.67 9.19
N GLU A 69 8.06 -12.72 10.04
CA GLU A 69 8.20 -12.54 11.50
C GLU A 69 9.59 -12.05 11.92
N LYS A 70 10.66 -12.49 11.23
CA LYS A 70 12.03 -12.00 11.44
C LYS A 70 12.36 -10.74 10.64
N GLY A 71 11.41 -10.28 9.82
CA GLY A 71 11.56 -9.11 8.97
C GLY A 71 11.57 -7.81 9.77
N SER A 72 11.65 -6.70 9.05
CA SER A 72 11.58 -5.37 9.66
C SER A 72 10.34 -4.62 9.20
N GLN A 73 9.93 -3.66 10.02
CA GLN A 73 8.82 -2.78 9.72
C GLN A 73 9.20 -1.34 9.98
N VAL A 74 8.84 -0.47 9.05
CA VAL A 74 9.04 0.97 9.20
C VAL A 74 7.68 1.65 9.14
N MET A 75 7.40 2.53 10.10
CA MET A 75 6.24 3.40 10.04
C MET A 75 6.72 4.83 9.87
N ALA A 76 6.22 5.50 8.84
CA ALA A 76 6.49 6.91 8.58
C ALA A 76 5.17 7.68 8.70
N VAL A 77 5.18 8.75 9.50
CA VAL A 77 4.08 9.72 9.53
C VAL A 77 4.54 10.94 8.76
N ASN A 78 3.95 11.15 7.59
CA ASN A 78 4.32 12.24 6.69
C ASN A 78 3.37 13.42 6.92
N CYS A 79 3.95 14.61 7.00
CA CYS A 79 3.23 15.87 7.08
C CYS A 79 3.59 16.74 5.88
N TYR A 80 2.58 17.11 5.11
CA TYR A 80 2.69 17.97 3.93
C TYR A 80 1.94 19.28 4.24
N PRO A 81 2.65 20.36 4.61
CA PRO A 81 2.03 21.66 4.83
C PRO A 81 1.34 22.21 3.58
N ALA A 82 0.46 23.19 3.76
CA ALA A 82 -0.07 23.95 2.64
C ALA A 82 1.08 24.65 1.90
N CYS A 83 1.10 24.55 0.58
CA CYS A 83 2.14 25.08 -0.28
C CYS A 83 1.57 26.21 -1.15
N PRO A 84 2.12 27.44 -1.10
CA PRO A 84 1.61 28.56 -1.91
C PRO A 84 1.64 28.31 -3.42
N GLU A 85 2.64 27.55 -3.90
CA GLU A 85 2.84 27.24 -5.31
C GLU A 85 2.89 25.72 -5.53
N PRO A 86 1.75 25.02 -5.37
CA PRO A 86 1.73 23.55 -5.35
C PRO A 86 2.08 22.90 -6.69
N HIS A 87 2.07 23.68 -7.79
CA HIS A 87 2.48 23.22 -9.12
C HIS A 87 4.00 23.19 -9.32
N LEU A 88 4.77 23.88 -8.46
CA LEU A 88 6.23 23.93 -8.49
C LEU A 88 6.89 22.96 -7.49
N ALA A 89 6.12 22.35 -6.59
CA ALA A 89 6.61 21.51 -5.52
C ALA A 89 5.93 20.14 -5.49
N LEU A 90 6.66 19.14 -5.03
CA LEU A 90 6.10 17.84 -4.65
C LEU A 90 6.35 17.62 -3.16
N GLY A 91 5.37 17.03 -2.49
CA GLY A 91 5.53 16.60 -1.11
C GLY A 91 6.47 15.41 -1.00
N MET A 92 6.38 14.48 -1.96
CA MET A 92 7.30 13.36 -2.12
C MET A 92 7.54 13.12 -3.61
N PRO A 93 8.80 13.01 -4.07
CA PRO A 93 9.10 12.78 -5.48
C PRO A 93 8.63 11.38 -5.95
N PRO A 94 8.55 11.16 -7.28
CA PRO A 94 8.26 9.85 -7.85
C PRO A 94 9.22 8.76 -7.34
N HIS A 95 8.68 7.68 -6.80
CA HIS A 95 9.44 6.52 -6.33
C HIS A 95 8.57 5.24 -6.31
N SER A 96 9.21 4.09 -6.17
CA SER A 96 8.57 2.83 -5.79
C SER A 96 8.93 2.48 -4.35
N ASP A 97 8.09 1.67 -3.71
CA ASP A 97 8.31 1.30 -2.31
C ASP A 97 9.26 0.11 -2.20
N TYR A 98 10.39 0.34 -1.53
CA TYR A 98 11.24 -0.75 -1.09
C TYR A 98 10.57 -1.55 0.05
N GLY A 99 10.44 -2.86 -0.14
CA GLY A 99 9.81 -3.78 0.79
C GLY A 99 8.81 -4.69 0.08
N SER A 100 8.01 -5.44 0.86
CA SER A 100 7.01 -6.38 0.33
C SER A 100 5.64 -5.71 0.15
N LEU A 101 5.17 -4.97 1.16
CA LEU A 101 3.82 -4.41 1.18
C LEU A 101 3.75 -3.15 2.06
N THR A 102 3.05 -2.14 1.57
CA THR A 102 2.79 -0.87 2.28
C THR A 102 1.30 -0.69 2.51
N ILE A 103 0.95 -0.28 3.73
CA ILE A 103 -0.39 0.18 4.09
C ILE A 103 -0.33 1.68 4.36
N ILE A 104 -1.17 2.45 3.70
CA ILE A 104 -1.25 3.91 3.84
C ILE A 104 -2.63 4.30 4.35
N ASN A 105 -2.65 5.01 5.48
CA ASN A 105 -3.79 5.76 5.97
C ASN A 105 -3.61 7.24 5.57
N GLN A 106 -4.54 7.82 4.83
CA GLN A 106 -4.44 9.19 4.31
C GLN A 106 -5.59 10.08 4.77
N SER A 107 -5.27 11.30 5.19
CA SER A 107 -6.25 12.30 5.65
C SER A 107 -6.96 13.06 4.54
N SER A 108 -6.34 13.16 3.35
CA SER A 108 -6.86 13.88 2.19
C SER A 108 -6.13 13.48 0.90
N THR A 109 -6.67 13.91 -0.24
CA THR A 109 -6.12 13.63 -1.57
C THR A 109 -4.68 14.14 -1.70
N GLY A 110 -3.91 13.52 -2.58
CA GLY A 110 -2.53 13.93 -2.88
C GLY A 110 -1.59 12.78 -3.23
N LEU A 111 -1.96 11.53 -2.90
CA LEU A 111 -1.28 10.36 -3.44
C LEU A 111 -1.61 10.23 -4.93
N GLN A 112 -0.58 10.15 -5.77
CA GLN A 112 -0.73 9.87 -7.19
C GLN A 112 0.14 8.69 -7.60
N ILE A 113 -0.35 7.90 -8.55
CA ILE A 113 0.36 6.74 -9.13
C ILE A 113 0.57 6.93 -10.62
N MET A 114 1.61 6.31 -11.16
CA MET A 114 1.94 6.36 -12.58
C MET A 114 1.48 5.10 -13.30
N ASP A 115 0.73 5.27 -14.39
CA ASP A 115 0.35 4.17 -15.28
C ASP A 115 1.49 3.72 -16.23
N HIS A 116 1.21 2.80 -17.15
CA HIS A 116 2.16 2.40 -18.19
C HIS A 116 2.43 3.50 -19.23
N GLY A 117 1.44 4.34 -19.51
CA GLY A 117 1.53 5.49 -20.41
C GLY A 117 2.28 6.69 -19.83
N LYS A 118 2.81 6.57 -18.60
CA LYS A 118 3.46 7.64 -17.83
C LYS A 118 2.51 8.78 -17.44
N ASN A 119 1.22 8.50 -17.37
CA ASN A 119 0.22 9.42 -16.85
C ASN A 119 0.05 9.24 -15.35
N TRP A 120 -0.22 10.35 -14.66
CA TRP A 120 -0.44 10.39 -13.22
C TRP A 120 -1.93 10.32 -12.89
N HIS A 121 -2.29 9.41 -11.99
CA HIS A 121 -3.66 9.18 -11.55
C HIS A 121 -3.77 9.43 -10.05
N SER A 122 -4.78 10.17 -9.63
CA SER A 122 -5.02 10.47 -8.23
C SER A 122 -5.71 9.30 -7.54
N VAL A 123 -5.17 8.87 -6.39
CA VAL A 123 -5.81 7.86 -5.56
C VAL A 123 -6.89 8.55 -4.71
N PRO A 124 -8.16 8.12 -4.77
CA PRO A 124 -9.23 8.73 -4.00
C PRO A 124 -9.03 8.51 -2.50
N VAL A 125 -9.61 9.39 -1.69
CA VAL A 125 -9.73 9.18 -0.24
C VAL A 125 -11.13 8.69 0.04
N ILE A 126 -11.23 7.46 0.53
CA ILE A 126 -12.48 6.85 0.98
C ILE A 126 -12.43 6.83 2.50
N GLU A 127 -13.50 7.32 3.13
CA GLU A 127 -13.56 7.38 4.60
C GLU A 127 -13.45 5.97 5.20
N GLY A 128 -12.55 5.82 6.16
CA GLY A 128 -12.28 4.53 6.81
C GLY A 128 -11.51 3.54 5.96
N ALA A 129 -11.05 3.91 4.75
CA ALA A 129 -10.27 3.02 3.90
C ALA A 129 -8.75 3.18 4.05
N LEU A 130 -8.03 2.09 3.81
CA LEU A 130 -6.57 2.04 3.74
C LEU A 130 -6.13 1.76 2.31
N VAL A 131 -5.10 2.45 1.84
CA VAL A 131 -4.48 2.14 0.55
C VAL A 131 -3.44 1.04 0.77
N VAL A 132 -3.45 0.02 -0.08
CA VAL A 132 -2.49 -1.08 -0.07
C VAL A 132 -1.67 -1.03 -1.36
N GLN A 133 -0.36 -0.95 -1.19
CA GLN A 133 0.62 -0.99 -2.28
C GLN A 133 1.54 -2.20 -2.11
N LEU A 134 1.86 -2.87 -3.21
CA LEU A 134 2.88 -3.92 -3.22
C LEU A 134 4.23 -3.28 -3.55
N GLY A 135 5.28 -3.72 -2.86
CA GLY A 135 6.62 -3.17 -3.00
C GLY A 135 7.52 -4.00 -3.90
N ASP A 136 8.72 -3.48 -4.12
CA ASP A 136 9.72 -4.02 -5.05
C ASP A 136 10.14 -5.46 -4.71
N GLN A 137 10.21 -5.80 -3.42
CA GLN A 137 10.57 -7.15 -2.99
C GLN A 137 9.54 -8.17 -3.48
N LEU A 138 8.25 -7.83 -3.39
CA LEU A 138 7.18 -8.72 -3.83
C LEU A 138 7.08 -8.80 -5.35
N GLU A 139 7.37 -7.71 -6.07
CA GLU A 139 7.50 -7.76 -7.52
C GLU A 139 8.60 -8.75 -7.94
N ILE A 140 9.78 -8.70 -7.31
CA ILE A 140 10.87 -9.63 -7.64
C ILE A 140 10.48 -11.07 -7.26
N MET A 141 9.91 -11.27 -6.06
CA MET A 141 9.51 -12.60 -5.59
C MET A 141 8.41 -13.24 -6.43
N SER A 142 7.50 -12.45 -6.96
CA SER A 142 6.43 -12.94 -7.84
C SER A 142 6.90 -13.12 -9.30
N ASN A 143 8.18 -12.92 -9.57
CA ASN A 143 8.77 -12.88 -10.91
C ASN A 143 8.04 -11.89 -11.83
N GLY A 144 7.71 -10.72 -11.29
CA GLY A 144 7.05 -9.64 -12.00
C GLY A 144 5.56 -9.85 -12.27
N GLN A 145 4.90 -10.85 -11.67
CA GLN A 145 3.45 -11.02 -11.75
C GLN A 145 2.72 -9.90 -11.01
N TYR A 146 3.20 -9.57 -9.80
CA TYR A 146 2.79 -8.37 -9.09
C TYR A 146 3.73 -7.22 -9.40
N LYS A 147 3.15 -6.02 -9.50
CA LYS A 147 3.90 -4.82 -9.87
C LYS A 147 3.94 -3.81 -8.75
N SER A 148 5.14 -3.34 -8.47
CA SER A 148 5.40 -2.18 -7.65
C SER A 148 5.09 -0.93 -8.45
N VAL A 149 4.25 -0.06 -7.90
CA VAL A 149 3.77 1.13 -8.58
C VAL A 149 4.66 2.33 -8.29
N ILE A 150 5.09 3.03 -9.34
CA ILE A 150 5.70 4.35 -9.18
C ILE A 150 4.61 5.31 -8.70
N HIS A 151 4.86 5.98 -7.59
CA HIS A 151 3.92 6.89 -6.97
C HIS A 151 4.62 8.13 -6.43
N ARG A 152 3.85 9.19 -6.17
CA ARG A 152 4.31 10.47 -5.63
C ARG A 152 3.26 11.06 -4.68
N ALA A 153 3.67 12.03 -3.88
CA ALA A 153 2.74 12.84 -3.08
C ALA A 153 2.76 14.29 -3.59
N THR A 154 1.61 14.79 -4.03
CA THR A 154 1.41 16.20 -4.34
C THR A 154 1.07 17.00 -3.08
N VAL A 155 1.29 18.30 -3.16
CA VAL A 155 0.89 19.28 -2.14
C VAL A 155 -0.28 20.11 -2.67
N ASN A 156 -0.97 20.81 -1.78
CA ASN A 156 -2.06 21.72 -2.14
C ASN A 156 -1.87 23.05 -1.37
N SER A 157 -2.54 24.11 -1.81
CA SER A 157 -2.42 25.45 -1.24
C SER A 157 -3.34 25.74 -0.05
N GLU A 158 -4.30 24.85 0.22
CA GLU A 158 -5.40 25.14 1.14
C GLU A 158 -5.17 24.54 2.54
N LYS A 159 -4.76 23.27 2.59
CA LYS A 159 -4.76 22.49 3.82
C LYS A 159 -3.55 21.59 3.94
N LYS A 160 -3.12 21.43 5.20
CA LYS A 160 -2.14 20.44 5.61
C LYS A 160 -2.68 19.02 5.35
N ARG A 161 -1.86 18.17 4.73
CA ARG A 161 -2.14 16.74 4.54
C ARG A 161 -1.23 15.92 5.45
N LEU A 162 -1.82 14.95 6.15
CA LEU A 162 -1.12 13.91 6.88
C LEU A 162 -1.33 12.54 6.21
N SER A 163 -0.32 11.69 6.26
CA SER A 163 -0.45 10.27 5.93
C SER A 163 0.42 9.40 6.84
N ILE A 164 -0.08 8.23 7.23
CA ILE A 164 0.67 7.23 7.98
C ILE A 164 0.94 6.06 7.03
N ALA A 165 2.21 5.85 6.66
CA ALA A 165 2.64 4.75 5.83
C ALA A 165 3.36 3.70 6.68
N LYS A 166 2.85 2.47 6.68
CA LYS A 166 3.45 1.31 7.34
C LYS A 166 3.99 0.36 6.27
N ARG A 167 5.31 0.20 6.23
CA ARG A 167 6.02 -0.68 5.29
C ARG A 167 6.45 -1.96 5.98
N LEU A 168 6.17 -3.09 5.34
CA LEU A 168 6.65 -4.42 5.71
C LEU A 168 7.82 -4.80 4.80
N LYS A 169 8.96 -5.17 5.38
CA LYS A 169 10.09 -5.79 4.70
C LYS A 169 10.25 -7.21 5.24
N ALA A 170 9.98 -8.23 4.43
CA ALA A 170 10.37 -9.59 4.77
C ALA A 170 11.91 -9.66 4.83
N LEU A 171 12.45 -10.44 5.77
CA LEU A 171 13.89 -10.62 5.92
C LEU A 171 14.54 -10.96 4.57
N GLU A 172 15.74 -10.43 4.33
CA GLU A 172 16.47 -10.66 3.08
C GLU A 172 16.69 -12.16 2.88
N LEU A 173 15.86 -12.76 2.04
CA LEU A 173 16.14 -14.05 1.45
C LEU A 173 17.38 -13.91 0.56
N PRO A 174 18.25 -14.93 0.45
CA PRO A 174 18.98 -15.14 -0.79
C PRO A 174 17.93 -15.45 -1.86
N LEU A 175 17.39 -14.37 -2.42
CA LEU A 175 16.22 -14.29 -3.31
C LEU A 175 16.37 -15.27 -4.50
N GLN A 176 17.60 -15.57 -4.88
CA GLN A 176 17.98 -16.52 -5.93
C GLN A 176 17.65 -17.99 -5.60
N ALA A 177 17.75 -18.41 -4.34
CA ALA A 177 17.60 -19.83 -3.97
C ALA A 177 16.14 -20.30 -4.00
N LYS A 178 15.18 -19.43 -3.63
CA LYS A 178 13.75 -19.76 -3.63
C LYS A 178 13.03 -19.38 -4.94
N ILE A 179 13.50 -18.35 -5.66
CA ILE A 179 12.99 -18.01 -7.01
C ILE A 179 13.35 -19.10 -8.04
N ALA A 180 14.50 -19.77 -7.91
CA ALA A 180 14.84 -20.91 -8.77
C ALA A 180 13.86 -22.09 -8.61
N GLU A 181 13.43 -22.36 -7.36
CA GLU A 181 12.43 -23.39 -7.05
C GLU A 181 11.03 -22.98 -7.52
N GLN A 182 10.66 -21.70 -7.40
CA GLN A 182 9.39 -21.17 -7.93
C GLN A 182 9.33 -21.14 -9.46
N ASN A 183 10.41 -20.76 -10.14
CA ASN A 183 10.48 -20.81 -11.61
C ASN A 183 10.33 -22.25 -12.12
N TYR A 184 10.84 -23.24 -11.38
CA TYR A 184 10.63 -24.66 -11.69
C TYR A 184 9.16 -25.08 -11.53
N LEU A 185 8.44 -24.56 -10.52
CA LEU A 185 7.03 -24.88 -10.26
C LEU A 185 6.05 -24.13 -11.18
N LEU A 186 6.29 -22.85 -11.47
CA LEU A 186 5.51 -22.02 -12.40
C LEU A 186 5.60 -22.52 -13.85
N ASN A 187 6.78 -23.02 -14.26
CA ASN A 187 6.99 -23.59 -15.59
C ASN A 187 6.31 -24.96 -15.80
N LYS A 188 5.83 -25.64 -14.74
CA LYS A 188 5.11 -26.92 -14.84
C LYS A 188 3.59 -26.79 -15.06
N GLY A 189 3.08 -25.61 -15.41
CA GLY A 189 1.75 -25.47 -16.03
C GLY A 189 0.60 -25.10 -15.09
N ILE A 190 0.84 -24.28 -14.08
CA ILE A 190 -0.24 -23.56 -13.37
C ILE A 190 -0.39 -22.17 -14.00
N THR A 191 -0.66 -22.13 -15.31
CA THR A 191 -0.82 -20.88 -16.07
C THR A 191 -2.24 -20.81 -16.60
N ARG A 192 -3.21 -20.65 -15.70
CA ARG A 192 -4.58 -20.28 -16.11
C ARG A 192 -5.43 -19.69 -14.98
N PHE A 193 -4.90 -18.79 -14.15
CA PHE A 193 -5.70 -18.19 -13.07
C PHE A 193 -5.34 -16.73 -12.72
N ALA A 194 -4.84 -15.95 -13.68
CA ALA A 194 -4.36 -14.58 -13.43
C ALA A 194 -5.29 -13.47 -13.98
N HIS A 195 -6.60 -13.67 -13.95
CA HIS A 195 -7.58 -12.67 -14.44
C HIS A 195 -8.73 -12.37 -13.46
N SER A 196 -8.66 -12.82 -12.20
CA SER A 196 -9.69 -12.57 -11.18
C SER A 196 -9.15 -12.59 -9.74
N GLN A 197 -7.85 -12.35 -9.55
CA GLN A 197 -7.21 -12.54 -8.23
C GLN A 197 -7.47 -11.38 -7.26
N LEU A 198 -7.71 -10.15 -7.75
CA LEU A 198 -8.12 -9.01 -6.90
C LEU A 198 -9.59 -9.11 -6.48
N GLU A 199 -10.48 -9.55 -7.36
CA GLU A 199 -11.88 -9.86 -6.99
C GLU A 199 -11.97 -11.07 -6.05
N ARG A 200 -11.12 -12.09 -6.22
CA ARG A 200 -11.03 -13.19 -5.24
C ARG A 200 -10.38 -12.78 -3.92
N LEU A 201 -9.43 -11.84 -3.93
CA LEU A 201 -8.94 -11.16 -2.72
C LEU A 201 -10.08 -10.43 -1.99
N ALA A 202 -11.06 -9.89 -2.73
CA ALA A 202 -12.27 -9.25 -2.20
C ALA A 202 -13.36 -10.27 -1.77
N LEU A 203 -13.45 -11.43 -2.42
CA LEU A 203 -14.47 -12.46 -2.18
C LEU A 203 -14.02 -13.56 -1.18
N ALA A 204 -12.72 -13.71 -0.92
CA ALA A 204 -12.18 -14.74 -0.03
C ALA A 204 -11.88 -14.17 1.38
N HIS A 205 -12.89 -14.27 2.25
CA HIS A 205 -12.86 -14.50 3.70
C HIS A 205 -13.65 -13.53 4.59
N GLU A 206 -14.44 -14.12 5.50
CA GLU A 206 -15.22 -13.58 6.62
C GLU A 206 -14.45 -12.68 7.64
N TYR A 207 -13.17 -12.38 7.44
CA TYR A 207 -12.30 -11.82 8.51
C TYR A 207 -11.55 -10.53 8.15
N LEU A 208 -11.74 -9.99 6.96
CA LEU A 208 -11.14 -8.72 6.53
C LEU A 208 -12.25 -7.79 6.03
N PRO A 209 -12.36 -6.55 6.54
CA PRO A 209 -13.28 -5.55 5.98
C PRO A 209 -12.69 -5.03 4.65
N LEU A 210 -12.73 -5.87 3.62
CA LEU A 210 -12.13 -5.62 2.30
C LEU A 210 -12.75 -4.41 1.60
N GLU A 211 -14.01 -4.10 1.93
CA GLU A 211 -14.72 -2.85 1.56
C GLU A 211 -13.95 -1.56 1.95
N ARG A 212 -12.99 -1.68 2.86
CA ARG A 212 -12.16 -0.57 3.36
C ARG A 212 -10.72 -0.65 2.87
N LEU A 213 -10.42 -1.38 1.81
CA LEU A 213 -9.10 -1.42 1.20
C LEU A 213 -9.14 -0.89 -0.24
N VAL A 214 -8.20 -0.01 -0.56
CA VAL A 214 -7.94 0.45 -1.94
C VAL A 214 -6.63 -0.19 -2.39
N PHE A 215 -6.72 -1.24 -3.22
CA PHE A 215 -5.54 -1.88 -3.78
C PHE A 215 -5.01 -1.07 -4.95
N VAL A 216 -3.69 -0.89 -5.00
CA VAL A 216 -3.03 -0.20 -6.10
C VAL A 216 -1.97 -1.11 -6.71
N GLN A 217 -2.25 -1.54 -7.94
CA GLN A 217 -1.47 -2.49 -8.71
C GLN A 217 -1.34 -2.02 -10.16
N LYS A 218 -0.30 -2.50 -10.86
CA LYS A 218 -0.14 -2.29 -12.30
C LYS A 218 -0.48 -3.60 -13.02
N GLU A 219 -1.39 -3.58 -13.99
CA GLU A 219 -1.71 -4.78 -14.79
C GLU A 219 -0.59 -5.17 -15.76
N ARG A 220 -0.54 -6.47 -16.13
CA ARG A 220 0.27 -6.97 -17.23
C ARG A 220 -0.59 -7.09 -18.48
N LEU A 221 -0.33 -6.28 -19.51
CA LEU A 221 -0.91 -6.49 -20.85
C LEU A 221 -0.26 -7.72 -21.49
N GLY A 222 -1.03 -8.81 -21.58
CA GLY A 222 -0.64 -10.04 -22.25
C GLY A 222 -1.86 -10.90 -22.56
N ALA A 223 -2.41 -10.71 -23.77
CA ALA A 223 -3.52 -11.43 -24.40
C ALA A 223 -4.94 -11.12 -23.86
N VAL A 224 -5.62 -10.16 -24.49
CA VAL A 224 -6.87 -10.33 -25.26
C VAL A 224 -7.12 -9.01 -26.02
N GLU A 225 -7.31 -9.11 -27.33
CA GLU A 225 -7.75 -8.01 -28.18
C GLU A 225 -9.19 -7.58 -27.87
N LYS A 226 -9.41 -6.26 -28.02
CA LYS A 226 -10.66 -5.53 -28.29
C LYS A 226 -11.61 -5.20 -27.12
N GLU A 227 -11.84 -3.89 -27.03
CA GLU A 227 -13.00 -3.16 -26.48
C GLU A 227 -13.24 -3.23 -24.96
N ARG A 228 -12.54 -2.37 -24.21
CA ARG A 228 -13.12 -1.16 -23.58
C ARG A 228 -12.05 -0.52 -22.67
N SER A 229 -12.03 0.80 -22.73
CA SER A 229 -11.00 1.69 -22.22
C SER A 229 -11.13 1.95 -20.72
N LEU A 230 -10.34 1.28 -19.87
CA LEU A 230 -9.81 1.79 -18.59
C LEU A 230 -8.54 0.98 -18.22
N PRO A 231 -7.40 1.61 -17.86
CA PRO A 231 -6.11 0.91 -17.66
C PRO A 231 -5.83 0.46 -16.21
N PHE A 232 -6.84 0.38 -15.33
CA PHE A 232 -6.69 -0.07 -13.94
C PHE A 232 -7.95 -0.77 -13.40
N ASP A 233 -7.77 -1.92 -12.76
CA ASP A 233 -8.73 -2.45 -11.79
C ASP A 233 -8.58 -1.75 -10.42
N VAL A 234 -9.45 -0.78 -10.13
CA VAL A 234 -9.83 -0.48 -8.74
C VAL A 234 -10.90 -1.50 -8.37
N ALA A 235 -10.52 -2.56 -7.66
CA ALA A 235 -11.48 -3.53 -7.16
C ALA A 235 -12.29 -2.91 -6.01
N TRP A 236 -13.59 -2.77 -6.21
CA TRP A 236 -14.56 -2.29 -5.21
C TRP A 236 -15.19 -3.50 -4.52
N GLY A 237 -15.39 -3.44 -3.20
CA GLY A 237 -16.27 -4.39 -2.50
C GLY A 237 -17.73 -4.10 -2.87
N ASP A 238 -18.51 -5.12 -3.15
CA ASP A 238 -19.92 -5.01 -3.57
C ASP A 238 -20.73 -4.16 -2.58
N GLY A 239 -21.35 -3.05 -3.05
CA GLY A 239 -22.29 -2.28 -2.21
C GLY A 239 -22.55 -0.80 -2.53
N PHE A 240 -21.86 -0.17 -3.48
CA PHE A 240 -22.13 1.24 -3.83
C PHE A 240 -22.78 1.39 -5.22
N PRO A 241 -23.81 2.26 -5.36
CA PRO A 241 -24.61 2.34 -6.58
C PRO A 241 -23.79 2.83 -7.77
N SER A 242 -24.04 2.15 -8.90
CA SER A 242 -23.62 2.49 -10.24
C SER A 242 -24.12 3.88 -10.63
N GLU A 243 -23.26 4.88 -10.62
CA GLU A 243 -23.27 6.03 -11.55
C GLU A 243 -22.17 7.02 -11.13
N VAL A 244 -21.03 6.95 -11.80
CA VAL A 244 -20.13 8.11 -11.93
C VAL A 244 -19.85 8.29 -13.41
N THR A 245 -20.63 9.18 -14.02
CA THR A 245 -20.34 9.75 -15.33
C THR A 245 -19.29 10.84 -15.17
N PHE A 246 -18.26 10.84 -16.04
CA PHE A 246 -17.23 11.88 -16.10
C PHE A 246 -17.58 12.88 -17.20
N GLU A 247 -17.67 14.17 -16.85
CA GLU A 247 -17.43 15.29 -17.79
C GLU A 247 -15.98 15.76 -17.67
#